data_AF-A0A2S6B4J4-F1
#
_entry.id   AF-A0A2S6B4J4-F1
#
_cell.length_a   1.000
_cell.length_b   1.000
_cell.length_c   1.000
_cell.angle_alpha   90.00
_cell.angle_beta   90.00
_cell.angle_gamma   90.00
#
_symmetry.space_group_name_H-M   'P 1'
#
loop_
_entity.id
_entity.type
_entity.pdbx_description
1 polymer ?
#
loop_
_entity_poly.entity_id
_entity_poly.type
_entity_poly.pdbx_seq_one_letter_code
_entity_poly.pdbx_strand_id
1 'polypeptide(L)'
;MADATPSASLAVAGLQATPQAKEHRERERFEADAKDFFARASSLRPVERNERAEALSRQIDHYEGHGGLSAGEAVLLRTALVKATVEDPARQVEEVAAIADRYRTHADQRMAAFAAQQRSDPRFQAYKTREAQVVAEVMAMTSVPAGLTRDQYLRQRLQEERERAYAP
;
A
#
# COMPACT_ATOMS: atom_id res chain seq x y z
N MET A 1 27.05 -30.44 34.48
CA MET A 1 26.74 -29.13 33.90
C MET A 1 27.24 -29.17 32.46
N ALA A 2 26.34 -29.33 31.50
CA ALA A 2 26.70 -29.46 30.08
C ALA A 2 26.80 -28.07 29.45
N ASP A 3 27.97 -27.82 28.86
CA ASP A 3 28.40 -26.59 28.21
C ASP A 3 27.60 -26.36 26.93
N ALA A 4 26.78 -25.31 26.91
CA ALA A 4 25.99 -24.92 25.74
C ALA A 4 26.85 -24.08 24.77
N THR A 5 27.65 -24.79 23.97
CA THR A 5 28.12 -24.51 22.60
C THR A 5 28.34 -23.03 22.16
N PRO A 6 29.61 -22.55 22.02
CA PRO A 6 29.94 -21.28 21.34
C PRO A 6 29.51 -21.23 19.86
N SER A 7 29.34 -22.38 19.19
CA SER A 7 28.85 -22.46 17.81
C SER A 7 27.41 -21.99 17.62
N ALA A 8 26.54 -22.17 18.61
CA ALA A 8 25.15 -21.70 18.54
C ALA A 8 25.09 -20.16 18.64
N SER A 9 25.98 -19.56 19.45
CA SER A 9 26.10 -18.11 19.58
C SER A 9 26.59 -17.45 18.28
N LEU A 10 27.56 -18.05 17.59
CA LEU A 10 28.05 -17.57 16.29
C LEU A 10 27.01 -17.74 15.18
N ALA A 11 26.23 -18.82 15.20
CA ALA A 11 25.14 -19.04 14.24
C ALA A 11 24.00 -18.02 14.42
N VAL A 12 23.62 -17.71 15.67
CA VAL A 12 22.64 -16.65 15.98
C VAL A 12 23.17 -15.27 15.59
N ALA A 13 24.45 -14.98 15.84
CA ALA A 13 25.09 -13.74 15.39
C ALA A 13 25.11 -13.62 13.85
N GLY A 14 25.35 -14.72 13.14
CA GLY A 14 25.28 -14.79 11.67
C GLY A 14 23.88 -14.51 11.13
N LEU A 15 22.83 -15.05 11.76
CA LEU A 15 21.43 -14.77 11.41
C LEU A 15 21.06 -13.30 11.63
N GLN A 16 21.57 -12.67 12.69
CA GLN A 16 21.36 -11.24 12.98
C GLN A 16 22.10 -10.30 12.02
N ALA A 17 23.13 -10.78 11.33
CA ALA A 17 23.90 -9.99 10.36
C ALA A 17 23.26 -9.98 8.95
N THR A 18 22.25 -10.81 8.71
CA THR A 18 21.55 -10.88 7.42
C THR A 18 20.85 -9.55 7.07
N PRO A 19 20.72 -9.20 5.78
CA PRO A 19 19.95 -8.03 5.35
C PRO A 19 18.53 -8.02 5.91
N GLN A 20 17.85 -9.17 5.90
CA GLN A 20 16.49 -9.32 6.41
C GLN A 20 16.39 -9.02 7.91
N ALA A 21 17.37 -9.46 8.71
CA ALA A 21 17.41 -9.14 10.14
C ALA A 21 17.76 -7.67 10.42
N LYS A 22 18.41 -6.97 9.49
CA LYS A 22 18.64 -5.51 9.59
C LYS A 22 17.35 -4.76 9.28
N GLU A 23 16.69 -5.07 8.16
CA GLU A 23 15.41 -4.48 7.76
C GLU A 23 14.34 -4.65 8.85
N HIS A 24 14.25 -5.85 9.44
CA HIS A 24 13.33 -6.10 10.53
C HIS A 24 13.60 -5.23 11.76
N ARG A 25 14.87 -5.09 12.18
CA ARG A 25 15.23 -4.24 13.33
C ARG A 25 15.03 -2.75 13.04
N GLU A 26 15.31 -2.31 11.83
CA GLU A 26 15.02 -0.93 11.40
C GLU A 26 13.53 -0.66 11.45
N ARG A 27 12.70 -1.64 11.09
CA ARG A 27 11.24 -1.56 11.18
C ARG A 27 10.77 -1.47 12.63
N GLU A 28 11.28 -2.33 13.51
CA GLU A 28 10.96 -2.27 14.94
C GLU A 28 11.34 -0.92 15.55
N ARG A 29 12.50 -0.38 15.17
CA ARG A 29 12.96 0.95 15.63
C ARG A 29 12.04 2.06 15.15
N PHE A 30 11.68 2.08 13.87
CA PHE A 30 10.72 3.05 13.33
C PHE A 30 9.38 3.02 14.08
N GLU A 31 8.84 1.83 14.34
CA GLU A 31 7.59 1.70 15.08
C GLU A 31 7.71 2.16 16.53
N ALA A 32 8.83 1.86 17.19
CA ALA A 32 9.11 2.32 18.55
C ALA A 32 9.27 3.85 18.61
N ASP A 33 10.04 4.42 17.69
CA ASP A 33 10.28 5.86 17.58
C ASP A 33 8.98 6.63 17.32
N ALA A 34 8.14 6.12 16.40
CA ALA A 34 6.84 6.70 16.10
C ALA A 34 5.93 6.70 17.34
N LYS A 35 5.84 5.55 18.03
CA LYS A 35 5.02 5.41 19.25
C LYS A 35 5.51 6.32 20.37
N ASP A 36 6.82 6.37 20.64
CA ASP A 36 7.39 7.26 21.66
C ASP A 36 7.14 8.72 21.32
N PHE A 37 7.40 9.12 20.07
CA PHE A 37 7.19 10.49 19.62
C PHE A 37 5.75 10.93 19.84
N PHE A 38 4.76 10.19 19.31
CA PHE A 38 3.36 10.60 19.43
C PHE A 38 2.84 10.55 20.87
N ALA A 39 3.35 9.64 21.71
CA ALA A 39 3.00 9.60 23.12
C ALA A 39 3.54 10.80 23.90
N ARG A 40 4.71 11.34 23.51
CA ARG A 40 5.43 12.36 24.29
C ARG A 40 5.42 13.74 23.66
N ALA A 41 4.99 13.90 22.41
CA ALA A 41 5.13 15.12 21.63
C ALA A 41 4.73 16.39 22.39
N SER A 42 3.58 16.39 23.06
CA SER A 42 3.07 17.54 23.83
C SER A 42 3.98 17.95 25.00
N SER A 43 4.73 17.01 25.56
CA SER A 43 5.69 17.25 26.67
C SER A 43 7.09 17.66 26.19
N LEU A 44 7.39 17.51 24.90
CA LEU A 44 8.68 17.88 24.34
C LEU A 44 8.76 19.40 24.15
N ARG A 45 9.98 19.93 24.34
CA ARG A 45 10.31 21.31 23.98
C ARG A 45 10.12 21.51 22.47
N PRO A 46 9.72 22.70 21.99
CA PRO A 46 9.40 22.92 20.58
C PRO A 46 10.52 22.51 19.62
N VAL A 47 11.77 22.86 19.92
CA VAL A 47 12.94 22.50 19.09
C VAL A 47 13.09 20.98 18.97
N GLU A 48 13.08 20.29 20.12
CA GLU A 48 13.22 18.83 20.16
C GLU A 48 12.04 18.12 19.48
N ARG A 49 10.83 18.66 19.62
CA ARG A 49 9.64 18.14 18.95
C ARG A 49 9.80 18.20 17.43
N ASN A 50 10.27 19.33 16.90
CA ASN A 50 10.44 19.52 15.46
C ASN A 50 11.57 18.63 14.91
N GLU A 51 12.71 18.54 15.60
CA GLU A 51 13.82 17.66 15.18
C GLU A 51 13.38 16.18 15.10
N ARG A 52 12.64 15.70 16.09
CA ARG A 52 12.11 14.33 16.09
C ARG A 52 11.03 14.12 15.02
N ALA A 53 10.16 15.11 14.81
CA ALA A 53 9.14 15.04 13.76
C ALA A 53 9.76 14.98 12.36
N GLU A 54 10.83 15.74 12.11
CA GLU A 54 11.57 15.67 10.84
C GLU A 54 12.26 14.32 10.65
N ALA A 55 12.86 13.76 11.71
CA ALA A 55 13.46 12.43 11.66
C ALA A 55 12.41 11.37 11.31
N LEU A 56 11.24 11.43 11.96
CA LEU A 56 10.13 10.53 11.68
C LEU A 56 9.55 10.74 10.27
N SER A 57 9.49 11.99 9.78
CA SER A 57 9.07 12.29 8.40
C SER A 57 9.99 11.61 7.38
N ARG A 58 11.32 11.67 7.57
CA ARG A 58 12.27 10.99 6.68
C ARG A 58 12.12 9.46 6.71
N GLN A 59 11.81 8.89 7.89
CA GLN A 59 11.54 7.46 8.00
C GLN A 59 10.23 7.08 7.28
N ILE A 60 9.18 7.91 7.39
CA ILE A 60 7.93 7.71 6.64
C ILE A 60 8.22 7.72 5.13
N ASP A 61 8.97 8.70 4.63
CA ASP A 61 9.35 8.79 3.22
C ASP A 61 10.07 7.51 2.75
N HIS A 62 11.01 7.01 3.57
CA HIS A 62 11.75 5.78 3.29
C HIS A 62 10.82 4.56 3.20
N TYR A 63 10.00 4.30 4.22
CA TYR A 63 9.14 3.11 4.22
C TYR A 63 8.01 3.19 3.19
N GLU A 64 7.49 4.38 2.91
CA GLU A 64 6.52 4.57 1.84
C GLU A 64 7.15 4.26 0.46
N GLY A 65 8.36 4.77 0.20
CA GLY A 65 9.06 4.56 -1.07
C GLY A 65 9.44 3.10 -1.36
N HIS A 66 9.62 2.28 -0.32
CA HIS A 66 10.01 0.87 -0.44
C HIS A 66 8.83 -0.10 -0.21
N GLY A 67 7.60 0.39 -0.14
CA GLY A 67 6.41 -0.45 0.06
C GLY A 67 6.25 -1.02 1.47
N GLY A 68 7.03 -0.52 2.44
CA GLY A 68 6.88 -0.82 3.87
C GLY A 68 5.72 -0.07 4.53
N LEU A 69 5.21 1.00 3.93
CA LEU A 69 3.97 1.66 4.35
C LEU A 69 3.02 1.77 3.16
N SER A 70 1.75 1.47 3.41
CA SER A 70 0.69 1.82 2.49
C SER A 70 0.49 3.34 2.44
N ALA A 71 -0.09 3.83 1.34
CA ALA A 71 -0.44 5.24 1.20
C ALA A 71 -1.37 5.73 2.33
N GLY A 72 -2.30 4.88 2.79
CA GLY A 72 -3.21 5.21 3.89
C GLY A 72 -2.47 5.37 5.22
N GLU A 73 -1.55 4.46 5.55
CA GLU A 73 -0.74 4.56 6.77
C GLU A 73 0.16 5.80 6.74
N ALA A 74 0.78 6.10 5.59
CA ALA A 74 1.62 7.28 5.44
C ALA A 74 0.81 8.59 5.63
N VAL A 75 -0.41 8.68 5.07
CA VAL A 75 -1.32 9.82 5.30
C VAL A 75 -1.65 9.98 6.78
N LEU A 76 -1.97 8.89 7.47
CA LEU A 76 -2.31 8.92 8.90
C LEU A 76 -1.14 9.42 9.75
N LEU A 77 0.06 8.88 9.52
CA LEU A 77 1.26 9.28 10.25
C LEU A 77 1.64 10.74 10.01
N ARG A 78 1.58 11.20 8.75
CA ARG A 78 1.85 12.61 8.41
C ARG A 78 0.81 13.56 8.99
N THR A 79 -0.45 13.17 8.99
CA THR A 79 -1.52 13.92 9.67
C THR A 79 -1.27 14.02 11.17
N ALA A 80 -0.81 12.94 11.81
CA ALA A 80 -0.46 12.94 13.22
C ALA A 80 0.78 13.82 13.50
N LEU A 81 1.77 13.83 12.61
CA LEU A 81 2.92 14.75 12.70
C LEU A 81 2.49 16.20 12.70
N VAL A 82 1.65 16.61 11.73
CA VAL A 82 1.12 17.99 11.65
C VAL A 82 0.42 18.38 12.95
N LYS A 83 -0.46 17.51 13.48
CA LYS A 83 -1.15 17.75 14.75
C LYS A 83 -0.21 17.87 15.95
N ALA A 84 0.94 17.21 15.90
CA ALA A 84 1.93 17.27 16.98
C ALA A 84 2.80 18.53 16.91
N THR A 85 3.14 19.02 15.71
CA THR A 85 4.13 20.08 15.52
C THR A 85 3.54 21.46 15.23
N VAL A 86 2.35 21.53 14.64
CA VAL A 86 1.71 22.81 14.27
C VAL A 86 0.75 23.22 15.37
N GLU A 87 0.94 24.40 15.96
CA GLU A 87 0.09 24.87 17.07
C GLU A 87 -1.23 25.49 16.59
N ASP A 88 -1.21 26.17 15.46
CA ASP A 88 -2.40 26.84 14.91
C ASP A 88 -3.34 25.83 14.24
N PRO A 89 -4.59 25.68 14.74
CA PRO A 89 -5.57 24.78 14.16
C PRO A 89 -5.91 25.09 12.69
N ALA A 90 -5.90 26.36 12.28
CA ALA A 90 -6.17 26.73 10.89
C ALA A 90 -5.05 26.22 9.97
N ARG A 91 -3.79 26.33 10.42
CA ARG A 91 -2.62 25.82 9.70
C ARG A 91 -2.58 24.30 9.69
N GLN A 92 -3.00 23.63 10.76
CA GLN A 92 -3.16 22.18 10.76
C GLN A 92 -4.13 21.71 9.66
N VAL A 93 -5.28 22.38 9.52
CA VAL A 93 -6.28 22.03 8.50
C VAL A 93 -5.70 22.23 7.09
N GLU A 94 -5.00 23.34 6.85
CA GLU A 94 -4.34 23.63 5.57
C GLU A 94 -3.31 22.55 5.21
N GLU A 95 -2.42 22.19 6.13
CA GLU A 95 -1.37 21.19 5.89
C GLU A 95 -1.93 19.78 5.70
N VAL A 96 -2.96 19.40 6.49
CA VAL A 96 -3.62 18.10 6.33
C VAL A 96 -4.36 18.01 4.98
N ALA A 97 -5.01 19.09 4.55
CA ALA A 97 -5.63 19.15 3.22
C ALA A 97 -4.57 19.02 2.12
N ALA A 98 -3.43 19.70 2.24
CA ALA A 98 -2.33 19.58 1.28
C ALA A 98 -1.76 18.15 1.21
N ILE A 99 -1.68 17.44 2.35
CA ILE A 99 -1.31 16.02 2.37
C ILE A 99 -2.33 15.21 1.56
N ALA A 100 -3.62 15.33 1.87
CA ALA A 100 -4.68 14.58 1.18
C ALA A 100 -4.67 14.82 -0.33
N ASP A 101 -4.50 16.08 -0.75
CA ASP A 101 -4.42 16.47 -2.16
C ASP A 101 -3.23 15.84 -2.87
N ARG A 102 -2.04 15.86 -2.26
CA ARG A 102 -0.86 15.21 -2.83
C ARG A 102 -1.10 13.73 -3.10
N TYR A 103 -1.67 13.01 -2.14
CA TYR A 103 -1.97 11.58 -2.29
C TYR A 103 -3.04 11.30 -3.34
N ARG A 104 -4.07 12.16 -3.40
CA ARG A 104 -5.10 12.07 -4.44
C ARG A 104 -4.48 12.26 -5.83
N THR A 105 -3.67 13.31 -6.03
CA THR A 105 -2.98 13.54 -7.30
C THR A 105 -2.09 12.36 -7.70
N HIS A 106 -1.33 11.78 -6.76
CA HIS A 106 -0.51 10.61 -7.03
C HIS A 106 -1.36 9.38 -7.40
N ALA A 107 -2.50 9.18 -6.73
CA ALA A 107 -3.42 8.10 -7.06
C ALA A 107 -4.00 8.28 -8.48
N ASP A 108 -4.46 9.49 -8.81
CA ASP A 108 -5.00 9.83 -10.12
C ASP A 108 -3.97 9.62 -11.24
N GLN A 109 -2.71 10.02 -11.00
CA GLN A 109 -1.61 9.80 -11.94
C GLN A 109 -1.36 8.31 -12.18
N ARG A 110 -1.32 7.48 -11.12
CA ARG A 110 -1.14 6.03 -11.26
C ARG A 110 -2.33 5.38 -11.98
N MET A 111 -3.55 5.81 -11.67
CA MET A 111 -4.75 5.33 -12.36
C MET A 111 -4.73 5.69 -13.84
N ALA A 112 -4.34 6.93 -14.17
CA ALA A 112 -4.23 7.38 -15.55
C ALA A 112 -3.13 6.61 -16.31
N ALA A 113 -1.98 6.37 -15.69
CA ALA A 113 -0.89 5.58 -16.27
C ALA A 113 -1.32 4.13 -16.52
N PHE A 114 -1.99 3.50 -15.56
CA PHE A 114 -2.53 2.15 -15.72
C PHE A 114 -3.60 2.07 -16.83
N ALA A 115 -4.51 3.05 -16.88
CA ALA A 115 -5.51 3.14 -17.95
C ALA A 115 -4.86 3.37 -19.32
N ALA A 116 -3.77 4.14 -19.39
CA ALA A 116 -3.00 4.31 -20.63
C ALA A 116 -2.34 2.99 -21.06
N GLN A 117 -1.73 2.26 -20.12
CA GLN A 117 -1.15 0.94 -20.39
C GLN A 117 -2.20 -0.05 -20.91
N GLN A 118 -3.38 -0.11 -20.28
CA GLN A 118 -4.48 -0.96 -20.74
C GLN A 118 -4.97 -0.57 -22.15
N ARG A 119 -5.02 0.73 -22.46
CA ARG A 119 -5.37 1.21 -23.80
C ARG A 119 -4.37 0.79 -24.87
N SER A 120 -3.09 0.70 -24.53
CA SER A 120 -2.05 0.27 -25.46
C SER A 120 -1.82 -1.24 -25.50
N ASP A 121 -2.43 -2.04 -24.61
CA ASP A 121 -2.30 -3.50 -24.58
C ASP A 121 -3.27 -4.18 -25.57
N PRO A 122 -2.80 -4.80 -26.66
CA PRO A 122 -3.65 -5.46 -27.64
C PRO A 122 -4.43 -6.65 -27.06
N ARG A 123 -3.87 -7.40 -26.10
CA ARG A 123 -4.56 -8.52 -25.44
C ARG A 123 -5.73 -8.00 -24.63
N PHE A 124 -5.52 -6.92 -23.90
CA PHE A 124 -6.58 -6.26 -23.14
C PHE A 124 -7.70 -5.73 -24.05
N GLN A 125 -7.35 -5.07 -25.16
CA GLN A 125 -8.35 -4.58 -26.12
C GLN A 125 -9.19 -5.73 -26.71
N ALA A 126 -8.53 -6.79 -27.17
CA ALA A 126 -9.21 -7.97 -27.70
C ALA A 126 -10.14 -8.62 -26.65
N TYR A 127 -9.67 -8.75 -25.40
CA TYR A 127 -10.47 -9.24 -24.29
C TYR A 127 -11.71 -8.37 -24.04
N LYS A 128 -11.57 -7.03 -24.00
CA LYS A 128 -12.70 -6.11 -23.78
C LYS A 128 -13.73 -6.18 -24.90
N THR A 129 -13.31 -6.33 -26.16
CA THR A 129 -14.22 -6.59 -27.28
C THR A 129 -14.98 -7.90 -27.08
N ARG A 130 -14.28 -8.98 -26.69
CA ARG A 130 -14.91 -10.28 -26.46
C ARG A 130 -15.87 -10.28 -25.26
N GLU A 131 -15.50 -9.60 -24.18
CA GLU A 131 -16.34 -9.40 -22.99
C GLU A 131 -17.66 -8.73 -23.37
N ALA A 132 -17.63 -7.65 -24.15
CA ALA A 132 -18.84 -6.97 -24.62
C ALA A 132 -19.73 -7.88 -25.48
N GLN A 133 -19.13 -8.69 -26.36
CA GLN A 133 -19.87 -9.69 -27.16
C GLN A 133 -20.54 -10.74 -26.27
N VAL A 134 -19.83 -11.30 -25.29
CA VAL A 134 -20.39 -12.30 -24.37
C VAL A 134 -21.53 -11.72 -23.54
N VAL A 135 -21.40 -10.47 -23.05
CA VAL A 135 -22.51 -9.81 -22.33
C VAL A 135 -23.73 -9.68 -23.24
N ALA A 136 -23.55 -9.24 -24.48
CA ALA A 136 -24.65 -9.12 -25.45
C ALA A 136 -25.28 -10.48 -25.78
N GLU A 137 -24.46 -11.51 -26.02
CA GLU A 137 -24.89 -12.90 -26.24
C GLU A 137 -25.77 -13.37 -25.07
N VAL A 138 -25.29 -13.27 -23.83
CA VAL A 138 -25.99 -13.77 -22.64
C VAL A 138 -27.27 -12.99 -22.33
N MET A 139 -27.26 -11.67 -22.53
CA MET A 139 -28.46 -10.84 -22.32
C MET A 139 -29.55 -11.12 -23.36
N ALA A 140 -29.18 -11.48 -24.59
CA ALA A 140 -30.12 -11.85 -25.65
C ALA A 140 -30.69 -13.28 -25.51
N MET A 141 -30.15 -14.11 -24.60
CA MET A 141 -30.61 -15.48 -24.44
C MET A 141 -32.01 -15.57 -23.82
N THR A 142 -32.91 -16.23 -24.53
CA THR A 142 -34.27 -16.55 -24.08
C THR A 142 -34.27 -17.63 -22.98
N SER A 143 -33.32 -18.57 -23.03
CA SER A 143 -33.13 -19.60 -22.02
C SER A 143 -31.64 -19.77 -21.70
N VAL A 144 -31.33 -20.01 -20.43
CA VAL A 144 -29.96 -20.19 -19.94
C VAL A 144 -29.70 -21.68 -19.72
N PRO A 145 -28.58 -22.23 -20.21
CA PRO A 145 -28.31 -23.67 -20.13
C PRO A 145 -27.98 -24.13 -18.71
N ALA A 146 -27.99 -25.45 -18.52
CA ALA A 146 -27.54 -26.13 -17.29
C ALA A 146 -28.27 -25.72 -15.99
N GLY A 147 -29.49 -25.15 -16.10
CA GLY A 147 -30.27 -24.71 -14.94
C GLY A 147 -29.66 -23.51 -14.20
N LEU A 148 -28.66 -22.85 -14.79
CA LEU A 148 -28.02 -21.68 -14.21
C LEU A 148 -28.92 -20.46 -14.32
N THR A 149 -28.77 -19.53 -13.37
CA THR A 149 -29.28 -18.18 -13.57
C THR A 149 -28.44 -17.46 -14.64
N ARG A 150 -29.03 -16.47 -15.31
CA ARG A 150 -28.32 -15.66 -16.32
C ARG A 150 -27.00 -15.07 -15.78
N ASP A 151 -27.00 -14.58 -14.53
CA ASP A 151 -25.81 -14.00 -13.91
C ASP A 151 -24.73 -15.04 -13.57
N GLN A 152 -25.13 -16.26 -13.19
CA GLN A 152 -24.18 -17.36 -12.98
C GLN A 152 -23.53 -17.75 -14.31
N TYR A 153 -24.35 -17.90 -15.35
CA TYR A 153 -23.85 -18.23 -16.68
C TYR A 153 -22.97 -17.12 -17.27
N LEU A 154 -23.34 -15.84 -17.08
CA LEU A 154 -22.52 -14.71 -17.49
C LEU A 154 -21.15 -14.75 -16.80
N ARG A 155 -21.12 -14.93 -15.47
CA ARG A 155 -19.85 -15.01 -14.72
C ARG A 155 -18.97 -16.16 -15.21
N GLN A 156 -19.56 -17.33 -15.45
CA GLN A 156 -18.82 -18.47 -16.00
C GLN A 156 -18.22 -18.13 -17.37
N ARG A 157 -19.03 -17.59 -18.29
CA ARG A 157 -18.57 -17.22 -19.64
C ARG A 157 -17.48 -16.16 -19.62
N LEU A 158 -17.60 -15.15 -18.76
CA LEU A 158 -16.57 -14.13 -18.59
C LEU A 158 -15.27 -14.70 -18.01
N GLN A 159 -15.36 -15.69 -17.11
CA GLN A 159 -14.20 -16.39 -16.58
C GLN A 159 -13.48 -17.20 -17.68
N GLU A 160 -14.22 -17.93 -18.51
CA GLU A 160 -13.66 -18.68 -19.66
C GLU A 160 -12.92 -17.76 -20.64
N GLU A 161 -13.48 -16.59 -20.96
CA GLU A 161 -12.82 -15.63 -21.87
C GLU A 161 -11.60 -14.97 -21.21
N ARG A 162 -11.59 -14.77 -19.89
CA ARG A 162 -10.39 -14.30 -19.16
C ARG A 162 -9.26 -15.31 -19.22
N GLU A 163 -9.56 -16.59 -19.00
CA GLU A 163 -8.58 -17.67 -19.09
C GLU A 163 -8.00 -17.76 -20.50
N ARG A 164 -8.82 -17.64 -21.54
CA ARG A 164 -8.34 -17.58 -22.93
C ARG A 164 -7.44 -16.38 -23.21
N ALA A 165 -7.75 -15.22 -22.64
CA ALA A 165 -6.99 -13.99 -22.87
C ALA A 165 -5.65 -13.95 -22.13
N TYR A 166 -5.56 -14.56 -20.93
CA TYR A 166 -4.44 -14.40 -20.00
C TYR A 166 -3.80 -15.71 -19.50
N ALA A 167 -4.20 -16.88 -20.02
CA ALA A 167 -3.46 -18.12 -19.75
C ALA A 167 -1.98 -17.95 -20.17
N PRO A 168 -1.05 -18.53 -19.39
CA PRO A 168 0.39 -18.46 -19.65
C PRO A 168 0.81 -19.21 -20.92
#